data_AF-A0A6J6CHE1-F1
#
_entry.id   AF-A0A6J6CHE1-F1
#
_cell.length_a   1.000
_cell.length_b   1.000
_cell.length_c   1.000
_cell.angle_alpha   90.00
_cell.angle_beta   90.00
_cell.angle_gamma   90.00
#
_symmetry.space_group_name_H-M   'P 1'
#
loop_
_entity.id
_entity.type
_entity.pdbx_description
1 polymer ?
#
loop_
_entity_poly.entity_id
_entity_poly.type
_entity_poly.pdbx_seq_one_letter_code
_entity_poly.pdbx_strand_id
1 'polypeptide(L)'
;MKKLRVGVIGGGQFSSSFIHLFQAHPFVEEVGLVEPNPERRERVAKEFSISQTFESLSDFWKSDFDAVAIFTPRWTHAQIALEAIANGRHVYTAVPMGITQEEVTQLVAAAGNSGLTYFMAETSYYYPAVVFSRNKFIDGQIGKFVYGEGEYLHDMSHGFSEAYAANGGDDWKSTASFPPMLYSTHSVSAILSITGAHATSVTCIGLPDTANDGIFDSKVSMWQNNQSNQVALFETSDGGVLRIAELRRVGTSPLEPTVRMSIFGTEGSFEQQVGYASWATKHDFEIVTEQVSTFSDVENPNSLKADYISPNLWDGGFAKVHDRSALPKEFIGLSNGHGGSHQFMVDDFVMDAVGQRKAPMNVYDAARFTMPGILAHESAQAAGKKLAIPQF
;
A
#
# COMPACT_ATOMS: atom_id res chain seq x y z
N MET A 1 -25.86 -5.40 16.28
CA MET A 1 -25.13 -4.29 15.63
C MET A 1 -25.39 -4.37 14.14
N LYS A 2 -25.37 -3.25 13.42
CA LYS A 2 -25.51 -3.26 11.96
C LYS A 2 -24.26 -3.91 11.33
N LYS A 3 -24.46 -4.87 10.43
CA LYS A 3 -23.39 -5.43 9.61
C LYS A 3 -23.22 -4.58 8.35
N LEU A 4 -22.02 -4.52 7.82
CA LEU A 4 -21.71 -3.78 6.60
C LEU A 4 -22.02 -4.62 5.37
N ARG A 5 -22.48 -3.94 4.33
CA ARG A 5 -22.48 -4.44 2.96
C ARG A 5 -21.38 -3.72 2.18
N VAL A 6 -20.41 -4.47 1.67
CA VAL A 6 -19.18 -3.91 1.06
C VAL A 6 -19.17 -4.15 -0.44
N GLY A 7 -19.14 -3.08 -1.25
CA GLY A 7 -19.00 -3.15 -2.70
C GLY A 7 -17.54 -3.13 -3.12
N VAL A 8 -17.05 -4.20 -3.73
CA VAL A 8 -15.69 -4.28 -4.27
C VAL A 8 -15.68 -3.69 -5.68
N ILE A 9 -14.89 -2.63 -5.89
CA ILE A 9 -14.78 -1.92 -7.17
C ILE A 9 -13.50 -2.36 -7.87
N GLY A 10 -13.64 -3.09 -8.98
CA GLY A 10 -12.56 -3.72 -9.74
C GLY A 10 -12.37 -5.21 -9.39
N GLY A 11 -12.53 -6.09 -10.38
CA GLY A 11 -12.39 -7.55 -10.28
C GLY A 11 -11.02 -8.08 -10.72
N GLY A 12 -9.96 -7.28 -10.56
CA GLY A 12 -8.59 -7.66 -10.88
C GLY A 12 -7.98 -8.66 -9.90
N GLN A 13 -6.77 -9.15 -10.18
CA GLN A 13 -6.09 -10.14 -9.33
C GLN A 13 -5.92 -9.69 -7.88
N PHE A 14 -5.67 -8.39 -7.66
CA PHE A 14 -5.44 -7.87 -6.32
C PHE A 14 -6.71 -7.91 -5.45
N SER A 15 -7.89 -7.60 -5.99
CA SER A 15 -9.13 -7.61 -5.21
C SER A 15 -9.54 -9.01 -4.75
N SER A 16 -9.24 -10.06 -5.53
CA SER A 16 -9.43 -11.46 -5.11
C SER A 16 -8.74 -11.80 -3.77
N SER A 17 -7.64 -11.09 -3.45
CA SER A 17 -6.90 -11.28 -2.19
C SER A 17 -7.62 -10.67 -0.97
N PHE A 18 -8.72 -9.94 -1.18
CA PHE A 18 -9.50 -9.26 -0.13
C PHE A 18 -10.97 -9.68 -0.08
N ILE A 19 -11.57 -10.08 -1.22
CA ILE A 19 -12.99 -10.45 -1.27
C ILE A 19 -13.33 -11.51 -0.20
N HIS A 20 -12.53 -12.57 -0.12
CA HIS A 20 -12.75 -13.66 0.84
C HIS A 20 -12.61 -13.20 2.31
N LEU A 21 -11.73 -12.23 2.59
CA LEU A 21 -11.59 -11.66 3.93
C LEU A 21 -12.80 -10.82 4.31
N PHE A 22 -13.30 -9.98 3.40
CA PHE A 22 -14.55 -9.26 3.63
C PHE A 22 -15.72 -10.23 3.85
N GLN A 23 -15.84 -11.30 3.05
CA GLN A 23 -16.89 -12.31 3.21
C GLN A 23 -16.81 -13.07 4.55
N ALA A 24 -15.61 -13.32 5.05
CA ALA A 24 -15.40 -14.03 6.30
C ALA A 24 -15.59 -13.15 7.55
N HIS A 25 -15.45 -11.82 7.42
CA HIS A 25 -15.47 -10.92 8.56
C HIS A 25 -16.84 -10.90 9.27
N PRO A 26 -16.93 -11.07 10.61
CA PRO A 26 -18.19 -11.27 11.32
C PRO A 26 -19.16 -10.07 11.25
N PHE A 27 -18.61 -8.87 11.01
CA PHE A 27 -19.37 -7.62 10.83
C PHE A 27 -19.66 -7.26 9.37
N VAL A 28 -19.37 -8.13 8.41
CA VAL A 28 -19.81 -7.98 7.01
C VAL A 28 -20.90 -9.01 6.74
N GLU A 29 -21.99 -8.59 6.09
CA GLU A 29 -23.09 -9.49 5.73
C GLU A 29 -23.16 -9.80 4.24
N GLU A 30 -22.68 -8.90 3.39
CA GLU A 30 -22.71 -9.09 1.95
C GLU A 30 -21.51 -8.39 1.28
N VAL A 31 -20.95 -9.06 0.27
CA VAL A 31 -19.98 -8.47 -0.65
C VAL A 31 -20.61 -8.41 -2.04
N GLY A 32 -20.55 -7.23 -2.66
CA GLY A 32 -20.96 -6.98 -4.04
C GLY A 32 -19.76 -6.70 -4.93
N LEU A 33 -19.94 -6.77 -6.25
CA LEU A 33 -18.87 -6.53 -7.22
C LEU A 33 -19.27 -5.47 -8.25
N VAL A 34 -18.44 -4.44 -8.44
CA VAL A 34 -18.55 -3.48 -9.54
C VAL A 34 -17.40 -3.75 -10.51
N GLU A 35 -17.73 -4.25 -11.71
CA GLU A 35 -16.74 -4.59 -12.73
C GLU A 35 -17.35 -4.39 -14.13
N PRO A 36 -16.83 -3.44 -14.93
CA PRO A 36 -17.37 -3.14 -16.25
C PRO A 36 -17.10 -4.24 -17.29
N ASN A 37 -16.02 -5.02 -17.15
CA ASN A 37 -15.74 -6.11 -18.08
C ASN A 37 -16.66 -7.32 -17.77
N PRO A 38 -17.56 -7.74 -18.68
CA PRO A 38 -18.55 -8.76 -18.39
C PRO A 38 -17.95 -10.14 -18.07
N GLU A 39 -16.89 -10.53 -18.78
CA GLU A 39 -16.22 -11.82 -18.56
C GLU A 39 -15.53 -11.87 -17.20
N ARG A 40 -14.85 -10.78 -16.83
CA ARG A 40 -14.20 -10.63 -15.52
C ARG A 40 -15.23 -10.58 -14.40
N ARG A 41 -16.32 -9.84 -14.58
CA ARG A 41 -17.44 -9.75 -13.64
C ARG A 41 -18.06 -11.12 -13.38
N GLU A 42 -18.37 -11.88 -14.43
CA GLU A 42 -18.93 -13.24 -14.31
C GLU A 42 -17.95 -14.20 -13.63
N ARG A 43 -16.67 -14.18 -14.04
CA ARG A 43 -15.64 -15.03 -13.45
C ARG A 43 -15.50 -14.79 -11.95
N VAL A 44 -15.29 -13.55 -11.52
CA VAL A 44 -15.09 -13.19 -10.11
C VAL A 44 -16.36 -13.45 -9.30
N ALA A 45 -17.54 -13.12 -9.84
CA ALA A 45 -18.80 -13.37 -9.15
C ALA A 45 -19.02 -14.87 -8.91
N LYS A 46 -18.68 -15.71 -9.88
CA LYS A 46 -18.74 -17.17 -9.73
C LYS A 46 -17.70 -17.69 -8.74
N GLU A 47 -16.45 -17.22 -8.84
CA GLU A 47 -15.32 -17.63 -7.98
C GLU A 47 -15.62 -17.39 -6.50
N PHE A 48 -16.20 -16.23 -6.16
CA PHE A 48 -16.50 -15.84 -4.79
C PHE A 48 -17.99 -15.97 -4.42
N SER A 49 -18.83 -16.56 -5.27
CA SER A 49 -20.27 -16.69 -5.03
C SER A 49 -20.98 -15.36 -4.71
N ILE A 50 -20.60 -14.28 -5.40
CA ILE A 50 -21.20 -12.94 -5.24
C ILE A 50 -22.53 -12.87 -5.99
N SER A 51 -23.61 -12.59 -5.27
CA SER A 51 -24.98 -12.49 -5.82
C SER A 51 -25.27 -11.16 -6.50
N GLN A 52 -24.72 -10.06 -5.98
CA GLN A 52 -24.99 -8.71 -6.50
C GLN A 52 -23.77 -8.17 -7.25
N THR A 53 -23.95 -7.96 -8.55
CA THR A 53 -22.92 -7.39 -9.42
C THR A 53 -23.46 -6.20 -10.19
N PHE A 54 -22.58 -5.25 -10.50
CA PHE A 54 -22.90 -3.99 -11.15
C PHE A 54 -21.93 -3.74 -12.29
N GLU A 55 -22.42 -3.22 -13.41
CA GLU A 55 -21.59 -2.82 -14.55
C GLU A 55 -20.91 -1.48 -14.33
N SER A 56 -21.61 -0.59 -13.64
CA SER A 56 -21.25 0.80 -13.53
C SER A 56 -21.35 1.28 -12.08
N LEU A 57 -20.52 2.27 -11.74
CA LEU A 57 -20.61 2.97 -10.46
C LEU A 57 -21.98 3.64 -10.30
N SER A 58 -22.53 4.20 -11.37
CA SER A 58 -23.86 4.83 -11.39
C SER A 58 -24.97 3.88 -10.91
N ASP A 59 -24.93 2.61 -11.32
CA ASP A 59 -25.90 1.61 -10.85
C ASP A 59 -25.60 1.16 -9.43
N PHE A 60 -24.32 1.01 -9.07
CA PHE A 60 -23.92 0.68 -7.72
C PHE A 60 -24.36 1.74 -6.70
N TRP A 61 -24.29 3.04 -7.03
CA TRP A 61 -24.69 4.11 -6.12
C TRP A 61 -26.19 4.09 -5.76
N LYS A 62 -27.03 3.45 -6.58
CA LYS A 62 -28.47 3.25 -6.32
C LYS A 62 -28.76 2.11 -5.34
N SER A 63 -27.74 1.32 -5.00
CA SER A 63 -27.85 0.20 -4.06
C SER A 63 -27.80 0.66 -2.60
N ASP A 64 -27.98 -0.28 -1.69
CA ASP A 64 -27.96 -0.11 -0.24
C ASP A 64 -26.66 -0.61 0.42
N PHE A 65 -25.58 -0.75 -0.36
CA PHE A 65 -24.24 -1.05 0.16
C PHE A 65 -23.68 0.08 1.03
N ASP A 66 -23.09 -0.22 2.18
CA ASP A 66 -22.63 0.80 3.16
C ASP A 66 -21.22 1.31 2.88
N ALA A 67 -20.42 0.52 2.19
CA ALA A 67 -18.99 0.73 2.04
C ALA A 67 -18.52 0.32 0.64
N VAL A 68 -17.37 0.86 0.23
CA VAL A 68 -16.66 0.43 -0.98
C VAL A 68 -15.23 0.02 -0.67
N ALA A 69 -14.72 -0.96 -1.41
CA ALA A 69 -13.31 -1.32 -1.45
C ALA A 69 -12.77 -1.16 -2.89
N ILE A 70 -11.91 -0.16 -3.09
CA ILE A 70 -11.47 0.30 -4.42
C ILE A 70 -10.13 -0.36 -4.76
N PHE A 71 -10.12 -1.14 -5.85
CA PHE A 71 -8.96 -1.87 -6.39
C PHE A 71 -8.80 -1.64 -7.90
N THR A 72 -9.15 -0.44 -8.37
CA THR A 72 -9.10 -0.01 -9.76
C THR A 72 -7.68 0.48 -10.14
N PRO A 73 -7.42 0.93 -11.37
CA PRO A 73 -6.16 1.57 -11.69
C PRO A 73 -5.92 2.82 -10.83
N ARG A 74 -4.69 2.95 -10.32
CA ARG A 74 -4.28 3.91 -9.26
C ARG A 74 -4.72 5.37 -9.48
N TRP A 75 -4.70 5.85 -10.72
CA TRP A 75 -5.09 7.22 -11.07
C TRP A 75 -6.61 7.47 -11.00
N THR A 76 -7.42 6.44 -10.73
CA THR A 76 -8.88 6.56 -10.59
C THR A 76 -9.35 6.58 -9.13
N HIS A 77 -8.46 6.26 -8.18
CA HIS A 77 -8.82 6.06 -6.77
C HIS A 77 -9.49 7.29 -6.16
N ALA A 78 -8.88 8.47 -6.34
CA ALA A 78 -9.35 9.72 -5.76
C ALA A 78 -10.78 10.05 -6.19
N GLN A 79 -11.03 10.00 -7.51
CA GLN A 79 -12.36 10.30 -8.06
C GLN A 79 -13.42 9.33 -7.51
N ILE A 80 -13.15 8.02 -7.55
CA ILE A 80 -14.12 7.01 -7.08
C ILE A 80 -14.38 7.17 -5.58
N ALA A 81 -13.34 7.47 -4.78
CA ALA A 81 -13.48 7.70 -3.36
C ALA A 81 -14.29 8.98 -3.04
N LEU A 82 -14.07 10.07 -3.78
CA LEU A 82 -14.88 11.29 -3.65
C LEU A 82 -16.35 11.03 -3.99
N GLU A 83 -16.63 10.27 -5.06
CA GLU A 83 -17.99 9.85 -5.42
C GLU A 83 -18.61 8.98 -4.31
N ALA A 84 -17.86 8.04 -3.74
CA ALA A 84 -18.33 7.19 -2.66
C ALA A 84 -18.69 7.98 -1.40
N ILE A 85 -17.83 8.92 -0.98
CA ILE A 85 -18.10 9.82 0.15
C ILE A 85 -19.35 10.66 -0.11
N ALA A 86 -19.48 11.23 -1.30
CA ALA A 86 -20.66 12.02 -1.69
C ALA A 86 -21.96 11.21 -1.67
N ASN A 87 -21.88 9.89 -1.89
CA ASN A 87 -23.00 8.94 -1.78
C ASN A 87 -23.14 8.32 -0.38
N GLY A 88 -22.43 8.85 0.64
CA GLY A 88 -22.57 8.42 2.03
C GLY A 88 -21.94 7.06 2.35
N ARG A 89 -20.91 6.65 1.61
CA ARG A 89 -20.29 5.32 1.74
C ARG A 89 -18.93 5.40 2.43
N HIS A 90 -18.65 4.44 3.32
CA HIS A 90 -17.30 4.24 3.86
C HIS A 90 -16.34 3.81 2.74
N VAL A 91 -15.08 4.25 2.82
CA VAL A 91 -14.10 4.03 1.74
C VAL A 91 -12.90 3.23 2.26
N TYR A 92 -12.66 2.09 1.63
CA TYR A 92 -11.38 1.38 1.64
C TYR A 92 -10.74 1.58 0.26
N THR A 93 -9.52 2.10 0.20
CA THR A 93 -8.82 2.42 -1.04
C THR A 93 -7.46 1.74 -1.08
N ALA A 94 -7.17 1.01 -2.17
CA ALA A 94 -5.80 0.58 -2.45
C ALA A 94 -4.85 1.78 -2.62
N VAL A 95 -3.55 1.60 -2.40
CA VAL A 95 -2.59 2.70 -2.54
C VAL A 95 -2.41 3.13 -4.01
N PRO A 96 -2.10 4.40 -4.29
CA PRO A 96 -2.14 5.56 -3.38
C PRO A 96 -3.57 6.10 -3.23
N MET A 97 -3.79 7.05 -2.32
CA MET A 97 -5.11 7.71 -2.19
C MET A 97 -5.48 8.58 -3.40
N GLY A 98 -4.47 9.13 -4.08
CA GLY A 98 -4.57 10.03 -5.21
C GLY A 98 -3.18 10.28 -5.80
N ILE A 99 -3.10 10.99 -6.93
CA ILE A 99 -1.86 11.20 -7.67
C ILE A 99 -1.52 12.68 -7.88
N THR A 100 -2.38 13.60 -7.44
CA THR A 100 -2.17 15.05 -7.47
C THR A 100 -2.42 15.69 -6.12
N GLN A 101 -1.81 16.87 -5.88
CA GLN A 101 -2.01 17.61 -4.64
C GLN A 101 -3.49 18.02 -4.45
N GLU A 102 -4.16 18.38 -5.56
CA GLU A 102 -5.57 18.76 -5.60
C GLU A 102 -6.45 17.59 -5.13
N GLU A 103 -6.27 16.39 -5.68
CA GLU A 103 -7.02 15.19 -5.29
C GLU A 103 -6.85 14.86 -3.80
N VAL A 104 -5.62 14.90 -3.29
CA VAL A 104 -5.34 14.64 -1.87
C VAL A 104 -6.06 15.67 -0.99
N THR A 105 -5.99 16.95 -1.35
CA THR A 105 -6.64 18.04 -0.61
C THR A 105 -8.17 17.87 -0.60
N GLN A 106 -8.76 17.53 -1.75
CA GLN A 106 -10.20 17.29 -1.87
C GLN A 106 -10.63 16.08 -1.02
N LEU A 107 -9.87 14.99 -1.03
CA LEU A 107 -10.16 13.79 -0.24
C LEU A 107 -10.08 14.05 1.27
N VAL A 108 -9.04 14.74 1.74
CA VAL A 108 -8.91 15.13 3.15
C VAL A 108 -10.12 15.96 3.58
N ALA A 109 -10.50 16.96 2.78
CA ALA A 109 -11.65 17.79 3.08
C ALA A 109 -12.98 17.01 3.05
N ALA A 110 -13.19 16.16 2.06
CA ALA A 110 -14.42 15.38 1.91
C ALA A 110 -14.57 14.36 3.06
N ALA A 111 -13.53 13.57 3.33
CA ALA A 111 -13.55 12.55 4.38
C ALA A 111 -13.67 13.20 5.77
N GLY A 112 -12.87 14.24 6.05
CA GLY A 112 -12.88 14.94 7.34
C GLY A 112 -14.24 15.57 7.70
N ASN A 113 -15.02 16.00 6.71
CA ASN A 113 -16.35 16.59 6.91
C ASN A 113 -17.50 15.57 6.91
N SER A 114 -17.26 14.34 6.44
CA SER A 114 -18.33 13.36 6.20
C SER A 114 -18.75 12.57 7.44
N GLY A 115 -17.85 12.42 8.42
CA GLY A 115 -18.00 11.46 9.52
C GLY A 115 -17.89 9.99 9.09
N LEU A 116 -17.62 9.72 7.81
CA LEU A 116 -17.41 8.37 7.27
C LEU A 116 -15.95 7.95 7.49
N THR A 117 -15.75 6.65 7.72
CA THR A 117 -14.44 6.01 7.60
C THR A 117 -13.87 6.14 6.19
N TYR A 118 -12.66 6.68 6.10
CA TYR A 118 -11.77 6.58 4.95
C TYR A 118 -10.53 5.83 5.39
N PHE A 119 -10.16 4.78 4.67
CA PHE A 119 -9.03 3.92 4.96
C PHE A 119 -8.20 3.69 3.70
N MET A 120 -6.91 4.03 3.76
CA MET A 120 -5.97 3.63 2.71
C MET A 120 -5.28 2.33 3.10
N ALA A 121 -5.35 1.34 2.22
CA ALA A 121 -4.78 0.00 2.40
C ALA A 121 -3.26 -0.02 2.21
N GLU A 122 -2.56 0.74 3.05
CA GLU A 122 -1.11 0.79 3.08
C GLU A 122 -0.53 -0.45 3.77
N THR A 123 -0.07 -1.40 2.97
CA THR A 123 0.42 -2.69 3.44
C THR A 123 1.67 -2.54 4.32
N SER A 124 2.56 -1.60 4.02
CA SER A 124 3.85 -1.49 4.70
C SER A 124 3.71 -1.05 6.16
N TYR A 125 2.59 -0.39 6.52
CA TYR A 125 2.25 -0.10 7.91
C TYR A 125 2.26 -1.35 8.81
N TYR A 126 1.87 -2.51 8.23
CA TYR A 126 1.76 -3.78 8.91
C TYR A 126 2.94 -4.72 8.63
N TYR A 127 3.93 -4.30 7.83
CA TYR A 127 5.07 -5.17 7.54
C TYR A 127 5.83 -5.51 8.82
N PRO A 128 6.31 -6.74 8.99
CA PRO A 128 6.93 -7.16 10.25
C PRO A 128 8.11 -6.30 10.68
N ALA A 129 8.94 -5.84 9.73
CA ALA A 129 10.05 -4.92 9.98
C ALA A 129 9.56 -3.58 10.57
N VAL A 130 8.43 -3.08 10.08
CA VAL A 130 7.81 -1.83 10.52
C VAL A 130 7.16 -2.01 11.88
N VAL A 131 6.42 -3.10 12.10
CA VAL A 131 5.82 -3.42 13.41
C VAL A 131 6.91 -3.61 14.48
N PHE A 132 7.96 -4.36 14.17
CA PHE A 132 9.12 -4.53 15.06
C PHE A 132 9.75 -3.19 15.43
N SER A 133 10.07 -2.37 14.42
CA SER A 133 10.71 -1.08 14.63
C SER A 133 9.80 -0.09 15.36
N ARG A 134 8.49 -0.11 15.10
CA ARG A 134 7.48 0.67 15.83
C ARG A 134 7.43 0.29 17.30
N ASN A 135 7.44 -1.00 17.63
CA ASN A 135 7.48 -1.45 19.02
C ASN A 135 8.77 -0.97 19.71
N LYS A 136 9.94 -1.11 19.05
CA LYS A 136 11.22 -0.59 19.57
C LYS A 136 11.23 0.94 19.73
N PHE A 137 10.57 1.67 18.85
CA PHE A 137 10.43 3.13 18.94
C PHE A 137 9.55 3.53 20.13
N ILE A 138 8.38 2.90 20.27
CA ILE A 138 7.44 3.14 21.37
C ILE A 138 8.08 2.84 22.73
N ASP A 139 8.90 1.80 22.81
CA ASP A 139 9.68 1.44 24.01
C ASP A 139 10.86 2.40 24.29
N GLY A 140 11.09 3.41 23.44
CA GLY A 140 12.18 4.36 23.56
C GLY A 140 13.56 3.81 23.19
N GLN A 141 13.65 2.58 22.68
CA GLN A 141 14.93 1.89 22.40
C GLN A 141 15.65 2.44 21.16
N ILE A 142 14.91 3.05 20.21
CA ILE A 142 15.51 3.75 19.06
C ILE A 142 16.05 5.13 19.48
N GLY A 143 15.46 5.76 20.50
CA GLY A 143 15.76 7.14 20.87
C GLY A 143 15.13 8.14 19.90
N LYS A 144 15.80 9.27 19.65
CA LYS A 144 15.32 10.26 18.68
C LYS A 144 15.62 9.78 17.28
N PHE A 145 14.67 9.90 16.36
CA PHE A 145 14.89 9.59 14.95
C PHE A 145 15.99 10.49 14.37
N VAL A 146 16.90 9.89 13.60
CA VAL A 146 18.01 10.59 12.93
C VAL A 146 17.89 10.40 11.42
N TYR A 147 17.76 9.15 10.98
CA TYR A 147 17.79 8.80 9.58
C TYR A 147 16.96 7.55 9.30
N GLY A 148 16.26 7.52 8.17
CA GLY A 148 15.54 6.34 7.70
C GLY A 148 15.63 6.19 6.20
N GLU A 149 15.57 4.95 5.75
CA GLU A 149 15.57 4.56 4.35
C GLU A 149 14.37 3.67 4.06
N GLY A 150 13.62 4.00 3.02
CA GLY A 150 12.57 3.14 2.47
C GLY A 150 12.82 2.93 0.98
N GLU A 151 12.66 1.70 0.52
CA GLU A 151 12.92 1.35 -0.88
C GLU A 151 11.77 0.52 -1.42
N TYR A 152 11.34 0.80 -2.65
CA TYR A 152 10.50 -0.08 -3.46
C TYR A 152 11.24 -0.41 -4.76
N LEU A 153 11.82 -1.61 -4.77
CA LEU A 153 12.63 -2.16 -5.84
C LEU A 153 11.80 -3.19 -6.59
N HIS A 154 11.25 -2.81 -7.73
CA HIS A 154 10.36 -3.70 -8.50
C HIS A 154 10.64 -3.50 -9.98
N ASP A 155 11.53 -4.33 -10.52
CA ASP A 155 11.91 -4.26 -11.92
C ASP A 155 10.73 -4.60 -12.86
N MET A 156 10.56 -3.81 -13.92
CA MET A 156 9.48 -3.98 -14.89
C MET A 156 9.50 -5.36 -15.60
N SER A 157 10.66 -6.02 -15.64
CA SER A 157 10.82 -7.35 -16.25
C SER A 157 10.30 -8.50 -15.37
N HIS A 158 9.95 -8.23 -14.11
CA HIS A 158 9.44 -9.24 -13.17
C HIS A 158 7.93 -9.51 -13.33
N GLY A 159 7.43 -9.58 -14.57
CA GLY A 159 6.00 -9.80 -14.84
C GLY A 159 5.14 -8.53 -14.85
N PHE A 160 5.72 -7.37 -14.51
CA PHE A 160 4.97 -6.11 -14.40
C PHE A 160 4.51 -5.61 -15.77
N SER A 161 5.36 -5.75 -16.79
CA SER A 161 5.05 -5.40 -18.18
C SER A 161 3.91 -6.25 -18.74
N GLU A 162 3.92 -7.55 -18.46
CA GLU A 162 2.90 -8.51 -18.82
C GLU A 162 1.58 -8.19 -18.12
N ALA A 163 1.63 -7.81 -16.84
CA ALA A 163 0.45 -7.39 -16.08
C ALA A 163 -0.19 -6.13 -16.67
N TYR A 164 0.60 -5.13 -17.08
CA TYR A 164 0.04 -3.97 -17.80
C TYR A 164 -0.56 -4.38 -19.14
N ALA A 165 0.15 -5.18 -19.93
CA ALA A 165 -0.34 -5.64 -21.24
C ALA A 165 -1.67 -6.39 -21.14
N ALA A 166 -1.79 -7.28 -20.16
CA ALA A 166 -3.01 -8.06 -19.92
C ALA A 166 -4.22 -7.20 -19.50
N ASN A 167 -3.99 -6.02 -18.92
CA ASN A 167 -5.04 -5.15 -18.41
C ASN A 167 -5.31 -3.91 -19.26
N GLY A 168 -4.33 -3.46 -20.06
CA GLY A 168 -4.37 -2.19 -20.78
C GLY A 168 -4.71 -2.30 -22.27
N GLY A 169 -4.88 -3.51 -22.81
CA GLY A 169 -5.17 -3.73 -24.23
C GLY A 169 -4.03 -3.25 -25.14
N ASP A 170 -4.35 -2.90 -26.39
CA ASP A 170 -3.34 -2.51 -27.39
C ASP A 170 -2.53 -1.26 -26.99
N ASP A 171 -3.14 -0.36 -26.20
CA ASP A 171 -2.54 0.92 -25.76
C ASP A 171 -1.92 0.85 -24.35
N TRP A 172 -1.69 -0.35 -23.81
CA TRP A 172 -1.27 -0.54 -22.41
C TRP A 172 -0.04 0.28 -21.98
N LYS A 173 0.89 0.51 -22.91
CA LYS A 173 2.13 1.26 -22.66
C LYS A 173 1.89 2.70 -22.23
N SER A 174 0.78 3.30 -22.66
CA SER A 174 0.39 4.66 -22.23
C SER A 174 0.23 4.77 -20.71
N THR A 175 -0.05 3.65 -20.05
CA THR A 175 -0.28 3.57 -18.60
C THR A 175 0.88 2.91 -17.83
N ALA A 176 1.90 2.41 -18.54
CA ALA A 176 2.97 1.61 -17.94
C ALA A 176 4.08 2.46 -17.29
N SER A 177 4.30 3.68 -17.78
CA SER A 177 5.27 4.64 -17.23
C SER A 177 4.74 5.45 -16.06
N PHE A 178 3.90 4.83 -15.21
CA PHE A 178 3.43 5.47 -13.98
C PHE A 178 4.63 5.99 -13.18
N PRO A 179 4.69 7.29 -12.88
CA PRO A 179 5.87 7.85 -12.25
C PRO A 179 6.21 7.17 -10.92
N PRO A 180 7.48 6.75 -10.70
CA PRO A 180 7.82 5.91 -9.55
C PRO A 180 7.42 6.53 -8.20
N MET A 181 7.68 7.82 -7.99
CA MET A 181 7.35 8.49 -6.71
C MET A 181 5.85 8.65 -6.44
N LEU A 182 4.98 8.57 -7.46
CA LEU A 182 3.53 8.55 -7.24
C LEU A 182 3.05 7.22 -6.61
N TYR A 183 3.95 6.24 -6.44
CA TYR A 183 3.70 4.97 -5.75
C TYR A 183 4.56 4.79 -4.50
N SER A 184 5.13 5.87 -3.96
CA SER A 184 6.10 5.81 -2.86
C SER A 184 5.49 5.55 -1.47
N THR A 185 4.16 5.38 -1.38
CA THR A 185 3.48 5.27 -0.08
C THR A 185 4.06 4.12 0.75
N HIS A 186 4.34 2.96 0.14
CA HIS A 186 4.96 1.82 0.83
C HIS A 186 6.28 2.21 1.51
N SER A 187 7.18 2.83 0.77
CA SER A 187 8.52 3.22 1.22
C SER A 187 8.45 4.36 2.26
N VAL A 188 7.56 5.33 2.05
CA VAL A 188 7.35 6.46 2.97
C VAL A 188 6.72 6.01 4.28
N SER A 189 5.64 5.22 4.22
CA SER A 189 4.95 4.72 5.42
C SER A 189 5.85 3.81 6.25
N ALA A 190 6.73 3.03 5.61
CA ALA A 190 7.62 2.11 6.30
C ALA A 190 8.51 2.81 7.34
N ILE A 191 8.75 4.12 7.20
CA ILE A 191 9.48 4.92 8.18
C ILE A 191 8.55 5.86 8.96
N LEU A 192 7.73 6.67 8.28
CA LEU A 192 6.96 7.71 8.96
C LEU A 192 5.87 7.15 9.90
N SER A 193 5.40 5.93 9.66
CA SER A 193 4.47 5.25 10.57
C SER A 193 5.12 4.69 11.84
N ILE A 194 6.46 4.61 11.89
CA ILE A 194 7.22 4.23 13.08
C ILE A 194 7.35 5.43 14.02
N THR A 195 7.78 6.56 13.48
CA THR A 195 8.15 7.74 14.27
C THR A 195 6.96 8.65 14.57
N GLY A 196 5.91 8.59 13.74
CA GLY A 196 4.83 9.56 13.76
C GLY A 196 5.26 10.96 13.32
N ALA A 197 6.42 11.10 12.64
CA ALA A 197 6.91 12.33 12.03
C ALA A 197 6.38 12.53 10.60
N HIS A 198 6.33 13.77 10.12
CA HIS A 198 5.88 14.07 8.74
C HIS A 198 7.02 14.70 7.95
N ALA A 199 7.04 14.44 6.64
CA ALA A 199 7.96 15.10 5.73
C ALA A 199 7.58 16.57 5.56
N THR A 200 8.56 17.47 5.61
CA THR A 200 8.37 18.94 5.54
C THR A 200 8.91 19.53 4.24
N SER A 201 9.90 18.89 3.65
CA SER A 201 10.45 19.26 2.34
C SER A 201 11.05 18.05 1.63
N VAL A 202 11.26 18.19 0.31
CA VAL A 202 11.86 17.14 -0.52
C VAL A 202 12.77 17.71 -1.60
N THR A 203 13.84 16.98 -1.89
CA THR A 203 14.59 17.06 -3.16
C THR A 203 14.63 15.68 -3.79
N CYS A 204 14.38 15.57 -5.09
CA CYS A 204 14.34 14.29 -5.79
C CYS A 204 15.16 14.31 -7.08
N ILE A 205 15.91 13.24 -7.31
CA ILE A 205 16.64 13.01 -8.55
C ILE A 205 15.90 11.91 -9.33
N GLY A 206 15.61 12.20 -10.60
CA GLY A 206 15.04 11.24 -11.54
C GLY A 206 16.09 10.73 -12.51
N LEU A 207 16.08 9.43 -12.77
CA LEU A 207 16.94 8.81 -13.78
C LEU A 207 16.09 8.47 -15.01
N PRO A 208 16.40 9.05 -16.19
CA PRO A 208 15.77 8.67 -17.44
C PRO A 208 15.96 7.18 -17.74
N ASP A 209 14.93 6.55 -18.29
CA ASP A 209 15.00 5.18 -18.79
C ASP A 209 15.90 5.09 -20.03
N THR A 210 16.65 4.00 -20.15
CA THR A 210 17.55 3.75 -21.29
C THR A 210 17.28 2.40 -21.95
N ALA A 211 16.20 1.69 -21.58
CA ALA A 211 15.91 0.35 -22.09
C ALA A 211 15.35 0.38 -23.52
N ASN A 212 14.77 1.52 -23.94
CA ASN A 212 14.23 1.75 -25.30
C ASN A 212 13.17 0.72 -25.75
N ASP A 213 12.42 0.13 -24.81
CA ASP A 213 11.30 -0.79 -25.10
C ASP A 213 9.95 -0.08 -25.27
N GLY A 214 9.95 1.26 -25.18
CA GLY A 214 8.80 2.14 -25.35
C GLY A 214 7.91 2.26 -24.11
N ILE A 215 8.24 1.64 -22.98
CA ILE A 215 7.46 1.77 -21.73
C ILE A 215 7.53 3.20 -21.20
N PHE A 216 8.74 3.76 -21.11
CA PHE A 216 9.03 5.11 -20.63
C PHE A 216 9.20 6.12 -21.78
N ASP A 217 8.52 5.91 -22.91
CA ASP A 217 8.42 6.94 -23.95
C ASP A 217 7.43 8.03 -23.49
N SER A 218 7.93 9.24 -23.25
CA SER A 218 7.13 10.38 -22.80
C SER A 218 6.05 10.81 -23.80
N LYS A 219 6.15 10.41 -25.07
CA LYS A 219 5.11 10.71 -26.09
C LYS A 219 3.94 9.74 -26.03
N VAL A 220 4.15 8.55 -25.47
CA VAL A 220 3.13 7.51 -25.29
C VAL A 220 2.52 7.59 -23.89
N SER A 221 3.36 7.91 -22.88
CA SER A 221 2.97 8.04 -21.48
C SER A 221 1.85 9.04 -21.25
N MET A 222 0.80 8.66 -20.52
CA MET A 222 -0.23 9.62 -20.08
C MET A 222 0.32 10.68 -19.11
N TRP A 223 1.45 10.39 -18.44
CA TRP A 223 2.10 11.29 -17.48
C TRP A 223 3.28 12.03 -18.10
N GLN A 224 3.56 11.84 -19.40
CA GLN A 224 4.75 12.36 -20.06
C GLN A 224 6.06 11.94 -19.36
N ASN A 225 6.03 10.81 -18.65
CA ASN A 225 7.14 10.38 -17.81
C ASN A 225 8.14 9.52 -18.60
N ASN A 226 9.40 9.94 -18.58
CA ASN A 226 10.53 9.18 -19.13
C ASN A 226 11.48 8.63 -18.06
N GLN A 227 11.16 8.80 -16.78
CA GLN A 227 12.02 8.40 -15.67
C GLN A 227 11.53 7.06 -15.12
N SER A 228 12.40 6.04 -15.18
CA SER A 228 12.09 4.72 -14.63
C SER A 228 12.44 4.58 -13.15
N ASN A 229 13.34 5.43 -12.66
CA ASN A 229 13.85 5.40 -11.29
C ASN A 229 13.85 6.81 -10.71
N GLN A 230 13.45 6.94 -9.45
CA GLN A 230 13.50 8.20 -8.71
C GLN A 230 14.02 7.96 -7.30
N VAL A 231 14.86 8.86 -6.79
CA VAL A 231 15.39 8.81 -5.42
C VAL A 231 15.25 10.18 -4.77
N ALA A 232 14.63 10.23 -3.60
CA ALA A 232 14.28 11.46 -2.90
C ALA A 232 14.90 11.50 -1.49
N LEU A 233 15.28 12.71 -1.07
CA LEU A 233 15.67 13.05 0.30
C LEU A 233 14.65 14.02 0.87
N PHE A 234 14.16 13.71 2.06
CA PHE A 234 13.17 14.51 2.79
C PHE A 234 13.73 14.98 4.12
N GLU A 235 13.38 16.21 4.49
CA GLU A 235 13.47 16.66 5.89
C GLU A 235 12.19 16.26 6.61
N THR A 236 12.30 15.88 7.90
CA THR A 236 11.14 15.51 8.72
C THR A 236 10.91 16.51 9.85
N SER A 237 9.68 16.52 10.37
CA SER A 237 9.20 17.45 11.40
C SER A 237 9.92 17.37 12.74
N ASP A 238 10.55 16.23 13.02
CA ASP A 238 11.35 15.95 14.21
C ASP A 238 12.85 16.24 14.02
N GLY A 239 13.24 16.78 12.86
CA GLY A 239 14.61 17.15 12.54
C GLY A 239 15.46 16.03 11.94
N GLY A 240 14.86 14.86 11.65
CA GLY A 240 15.50 13.76 10.95
C GLY A 240 15.52 13.91 9.43
N VAL A 241 16.06 12.88 8.76
CA VAL A 241 16.14 12.78 7.31
C VAL A 241 15.59 11.43 6.83
N LEU A 242 14.82 11.45 5.75
CA LEU A 242 14.29 10.25 5.11
C LEU A 242 14.82 10.15 3.69
N ARG A 243 15.34 8.98 3.29
CA ARG A 243 15.71 8.65 1.92
C ARG A 243 14.73 7.63 1.35
N ILE A 244 14.09 7.96 0.23
CA ILE A 244 13.19 7.04 -0.47
C ILE A 244 13.73 6.71 -1.86
N ALA A 245 13.77 5.43 -2.21
CA ALA A 245 14.11 4.98 -3.56
C ALA A 245 12.93 4.23 -4.19
N GLU A 246 12.49 4.69 -5.36
CA GLU A 246 11.40 4.09 -6.13
C GLU A 246 11.94 3.70 -7.50
N LEU A 247 12.28 2.43 -7.68
CA LEU A 247 13.03 1.95 -8.86
C LEU A 247 12.21 0.93 -9.66
N ARG A 248 12.16 1.11 -10.98
CA ARG A 248 11.49 0.22 -11.95
C ARG A 248 12.45 -0.40 -12.98
N ARG A 249 13.69 0.09 -13.05
CA ARG A 249 14.81 -0.55 -13.77
C ARG A 249 15.95 -0.77 -12.80
N VAL A 250 16.02 -1.96 -12.22
CA VAL A 250 16.96 -2.27 -11.14
C VAL A 250 17.28 -3.75 -11.12
N GLY A 251 18.56 -4.08 -10.97
CA GLY A 251 19.00 -5.46 -10.80
C GLY A 251 18.59 -6.00 -9.43
N THR A 252 17.49 -6.74 -9.38
CA THR A 252 16.99 -7.46 -8.21
C THR A 252 16.46 -8.83 -8.65
N SER A 253 16.39 -9.81 -7.76
CA SER A 253 15.66 -11.04 -8.06
C SER A 253 14.15 -10.83 -7.82
N PRO A 254 13.25 -11.41 -8.65
CA PRO A 254 11.81 -11.39 -8.39
C PRO A 254 11.42 -12.16 -7.11
N LEU A 255 12.35 -12.91 -6.52
CA LEU A 255 12.16 -13.63 -5.26
C LEU A 255 12.49 -12.77 -4.03
N GLU A 256 13.05 -11.58 -4.21
CA GLU A 256 13.38 -10.68 -3.11
C GLU A 256 12.17 -9.84 -2.69
N PRO A 257 12.07 -9.46 -1.40
CA PRO A 257 11.10 -8.46 -0.99
C PRO A 257 11.29 -7.17 -1.77
N THR A 258 10.19 -6.68 -2.35
CA THR A 258 10.15 -5.44 -3.14
C THR A 258 10.26 -4.20 -2.26
N VAL A 259 9.74 -4.24 -1.03
CA VAL A 259 9.89 -3.17 -0.04
C VAL A 259 10.97 -3.52 0.97
N ARG A 260 11.84 -2.57 1.28
CA ARG A 260 12.88 -2.70 2.31
C ARG A 260 12.96 -1.42 3.12
N MET A 261 13.44 -1.55 4.35
CA MET A 261 13.66 -0.38 5.20
C MET A 261 14.85 -0.51 6.13
N SER A 262 15.45 0.62 6.48
CA SER A 262 16.37 0.74 7.61
C SER A 262 16.03 2.02 8.39
N ILE A 263 16.17 2.00 9.71
CA ILE A 263 15.87 3.14 10.58
C ILE A 263 16.94 3.27 11.66
N PHE A 264 17.40 4.49 11.87
CA PHE A 264 18.47 4.83 12.80
C PHE A 264 18.00 5.97 13.70
N GLY A 265 18.08 5.73 15.00
CA GLY A 265 17.91 6.76 16.01
C GLY A 265 19.16 6.98 16.84
N THR A 266 19.04 7.82 17.85
CA THR A 266 20.17 8.18 18.72
C THR A 266 20.63 7.05 19.63
N GLU A 267 19.80 6.03 19.89
CA GLU A 267 20.10 4.93 20.82
C GLU A 267 20.12 3.54 20.17
N GLY A 268 19.34 3.35 19.10
CA GLY A 268 19.27 2.07 18.41
C GLY A 268 18.87 2.20 16.94
N SER A 269 19.09 1.10 16.21
CA SER A 269 18.79 0.99 14.78
C SER A 269 18.26 -0.38 14.41
N PHE A 270 17.45 -0.39 13.36
CA PHE A 270 17.04 -1.61 12.68
C PHE A 270 17.45 -1.51 11.21
N GLU A 271 18.02 -2.59 10.69
CA GLU A 271 18.48 -2.68 9.31
C GLU A 271 17.95 -3.96 8.68
N GLN A 272 17.35 -3.84 7.50
CA GLN A 272 16.86 -4.96 6.71
C GLN A 272 17.54 -5.00 5.34
N GLN A 273 17.99 -6.20 4.99
CA GLN A 273 18.51 -6.56 3.67
C GLN A 273 17.84 -7.87 3.21
N VAL A 274 18.15 -8.31 1.99
CA VAL A 274 17.60 -9.56 1.44
C VAL A 274 17.97 -10.73 2.35
N GLY A 275 16.96 -11.40 2.91
CA GLY A 275 17.14 -12.56 3.78
C GLY A 275 17.77 -12.27 5.14
N TYR A 276 17.93 -11.01 5.53
CA TYR A 276 18.62 -10.62 6.74
C TYR A 276 17.99 -9.40 7.40
N ALA A 277 17.80 -9.45 8.71
CA ALA A 277 17.44 -8.29 9.51
C ALA A 277 18.22 -8.27 10.82
N SER A 278 18.62 -7.09 11.24
CA SER A 278 19.36 -6.88 12.49
C SER A 278 18.79 -5.73 13.31
N TRP A 279 18.93 -5.84 14.62
CA TRP A 279 18.65 -4.82 15.61
C TRP A 279 19.94 -4.50 16.35
N ALA A 280 20.25 -3.21 16.50
CA ALA A 280 21.44 -2.78 17.21
C ALA A 280 21.12 -1.66 18.20
N THR A 281 21.89 -1.60 19.28
CA THR A 281 21.97 -0.44 20.18
C THR A 281 23.42 0.04 20.22
N LYS A 282 23.71 1.09 21.00
CA LYS A 282 25.10 1.53 21.24
C LYS A 282 26.01 0.46 21.85
N HIS A 283 25.45 -0.59 22.45
CA HIS A 283 26.20 -1.56 23.26
C HIS A 283 25.95 -3.01 22.88
N ASP A 284 24.96 -3.29 22.06
CA ASP A 284 24.52 -4.65 21.76
C ASP A 284 24.03 -4.79 20.32
N PHE A 285 24.01 -6.02 19.82
CA PHE A 285 23.66 -6.37 18.45
C PHE A 285 22.97 -7.73 18.39
N GLU A 286 21.84 -7.80 17.69
CA GLU A 286 21.03 -9.01 17.53
C GLU A 286 20.61 -9.21 16.07
N ILE A 287 20.70 -10.46 15.58
CA ILE A 287 20.07 -10.87 14.32
C ILE A 287 18.61 -11.20 14.59
N VAL A 288 17.69 -10.46 13.97
CA VAL A 288 16.25 -10.55 14.25
C VAL A 288 15.44 -11.06 13.05
N THR A 289 16.09 -11.61 12.02
CA THR A 289 15.43 -12.14 10.80
C THR A 289 14.24 -13.04 11.10
N GLU A 290 14.33 -13.94 12.08
CA GLU A 290 13.22 -14.83 12.44
C GLU A 290 12.01 -14.10 13.04
N GLN A 291 12.22 -12.96 13.72
CA GLN A 291 11.14 -12.19 14.33
C GLN A 291 10.27 -11.51 13.27
N VAL A 292 10.89 -11.16 12.14
CA VAL A 292 10.29 -10.37 11.06
C VAL A 292 10.00 -11.18 9.79
N SER A 293 10.19 -12.50 9.82
CA SER A 293 9.95 -13.39 8.68
C SER A 293 8.55 -13.98 8.70
N THR A 294 7.79 -13.76 7.62
CA THR A 294 6.47 -14.34 7.39
C THR A 294 6.50 -15.78 6.85
N PHE A 295 7.67 -16.27 6.46
CA PHE A 295 7.86 -17.67 6.01
C PHE A 295 7.96 -18.67 7.16
N SER A 296 7.90 -18.18 8.40
CA SER A 296 7.89 -19.02 9.61
C SER A 296 6.47 -19.35 10.09
N ASP A 297 5.45 -18.98 9.32
CA ASP A 297 4.05 -19.13 9.72
C ASP A 297 3.59 -20.60 9.67
N VAL A 298 3.18 -21.11 10.83
CA VAL A 298 2.65 -22.46 11.02
C VAL A 298 1.23 -22.64 10.50
N GLU A 299 0.49 -21.56 10.24
CA GLU A 299 -0.90 -21.62 9.76
C GLU A 299 -1.03 -21.62 8.24
N ASN A 300 0.02 -21.26 7.51
CA ASN A 300 0.19 -21.62 6.11
C ASN A 300 1.23 -22.75 6.01
N PRO A 301 0.82 -24.04 6.13
CA PRO A 301 1.76 -25.17 6.14
C PRO A 301 2.54 -25.33 4.83
N ASN A 302 2.16 -24.63 3.76
CA ASN A 302 2.95 -24.59 2.54
C ASN A 302 4.15 -23.63 2.66
N SER A 303 4.03 -22.54 3.42
CA SER A 303 5.11 -21.57 3.65
C SER A 303 6.31 -22.15 4.41
N LEU A 304 6.10 -23.25 5.15
CA LEU A 304 7.14 -23.97 5.91
C LEU A 304 7.98 -24.95 5.08
N LYS A 305 7.64 -25.19 3.82
CA LYS A 305 8.39 -26.12 2.97
C LYS A 305 9.65 -25.42 2.44
N ALA A 306 10.81 -26.06 2.62
CA ALA A 306 12.11 -25.48 2.26
C ALA A 306 12.27 -25.13 0.77
N ASP A 307 11.43 -25.71 -0.10
CA ASP A 307 11.36 -25.52 -1.55
C ASP A 307 10.12 -24.74 -2.02
N TYR A 308 9.29 -24.25 -1.10
CA TYR A 308 8.09 -23.51 -1.48
C TYR A 308 8.45 -22.08 -1.89
N ILE A 309 8.49 -21.89 -3.21
CA ILE A 309 8.35 -20.59 -3.83
C ILE A 309 6.87 -20.44 -4.13
N SER A 310 6.18 -19.55 -3.42
CA SER A 310 4.78 -19.28 -3.71
C SER A 310 4.64 -18.86 -5.19
N PRO A 311 3.77 -19.51 -5.99
CA PRO A 311 3.46 -19.04 -7.34
C PRO A 311 2.76 -17.67 -7.31
N ASN A 312 2.21 -17.30 -6.16
CA ASN A 312 1.73 -15.95 -5.86
C ASN A 312 2.74 -15.28 -4.92
N LEU A 313 3.60 -14.42 -5.45
CA LEU A 313 4.53 -13.56 -4.68
C LEU A 313 3.87 -12.77 -3.53
N TRP A 314 2.54 -12.72 -3.56
CA TRP A 314 1.66 -12.02 -2.64
C TRP A 314 1.14 -12.87 -1.50
N ASP A 315 1.27 -14.20 -1.52
CA ASP A 315 0.83 -15.06 -0.41
C ASP A 315 1.87 -15.04 0.71
N GLY A 316 1.42 -14.69 1.91
CA GLY A 316 2.24 -14.55 3.09
C GLY A 316 1.57 -15.21 4.29
N GLY A 317 2.35 -15.33 5.35
CA GLY A 317 1.84 -15.64 6.67
C GLY A 317 2.08 -14.48 7.64
N PHE A 318 1.87 -14.75 8.91
CA PHE A 318 2.26 -13.88 10.00
C PHE A 318 3.74 -14.07 10.36
N ALA A 319 4.37 -12.99 10.82
CA ALA A 319 5.66 -13.07 11.51
C ALA A 319 5.45 -13.15 13.03
N LYS A 320 6.46 -13.61 13.78
CA LYS A 320 6.39 -13.71 15.26
C LYS A 320 6.03 -12.39 15.95
N VAL A 321 6.41 -11.26 15.34
CA VAL A 321 6.14 -9.92 15.87
C VAL A 321 4.68 -9.45 15.71
N HIS A 322 3.89 -10.13 14.89
CA HIS A 322 2.48 -9.76 14.69
C HIS A 322 1.61 -10.22 15.86
N ASP A 323 0.94 -9.27 16.52
CA ASP A 323 -0.12 -9.59 17.47
C ASP A 323 -1.42 -9.87 16.73
N ARG A 324 -1.88 -11.11 16.82
CA ARG A 324 -3.07 -11.62 16.13
C ARG A 324 -4.28 -11.74 17.04
N SER A 325 -4.13 -11.41 18.32
CA SER A 325 -5.15 -11.68 19.35
C SER A 325 -6.48 -10.96 19.11
N ALA A 326 -6.43 -9.83 18.42
CA ALA A 326 -7.59 -9.02 18.08
C ALA A 326 -8.27 -9.42 16.75
N LEU A 327 -7.64 -10.27 15.92
CA LEU A 327 -8.21 -10.63 14.62
C LEU A 327 -9.42 -11.57 14.77
N PRO A 328 -10.41 -11.48 13.85
CA PRO A 328 -11.53 -12.40 13.80
C PRO A 328 -11.09 -13.86 13.70
N LYS A 329 -11.76 -14.76 14.44
CA LYS A 329 -11.45 -16.20 14.40
C LYS A 329 -11.79 -16.81 13.05
N GLU A 330 -12.73 -16.19 12.33
CA GLU A 330 -13.14 -16.54 10.98
C GLU A 330 -12.01 -16.38 9.95
N PHE A 331 -10.94 -15.64 10.29
CA PHE A 331 -9.76 -15.51 9.44
C PHE A 331 -8.76 -16.66 9.56
N ILE A 332 -8.91 -17.55 10.54
CA ILE A 332 -8.01 -18.70 10.74
C ILE A 332 -8.04 -19.59 9.50
N GLY A 333 -6.86 -19.82 8.91
CA GLY A 333 -6.69 -20.64 7.70
C GLY A 333 -6.97 -19.92 6.37
N LEU A 334 -7.36 -18.64 6.40
CA LEU A 334 -7.42 -17.80 5.19
C LEU A 334 -6.04 -17.25 4.85
N SER A 335 -5.79 -16.95 3.57
CA SER A 335 -4.51 -16.38 3.16
C SER A 335 -4.31 -14.98 3.75
N ASN A 336 -3.04 -14.63 4.01
CA ASN A 336 -2.68 -13.33 4.55
C ASN A 336 -1.51 -12.72 3.79
N GLY A 337 -1.86 -12.05 2.70
CA GLY A 337 -0.87 -11.61 1.74
C GLY A 337 -0.03 -10.40 2.16
N HIS A 338 0.98 -10.10 1.34
CA HIS A 338 1.85 -8.91 1.43
C HIS A 338 2.43 -8.72 2.84
N GLY A 339 3.33 -9.62 3.24
CA GLY A 339 3.97 -9.53 4.55
C GLY A 339 2.99 -9.66 5.73
N GLY A 340 1.87 -10.36 5.54
CA GLY A 340 0.88 -10.62 6.59
C GLY A 340 -0.04 -9.43 6.88
N SER A 341 -0.23 -8.51 5.94
CA SER A 341 -0.93 -7.24 6.17
C SER A 341 -2.44 -7.30 5.91
N HIS A 342 -2.90 -8.17 5.00
CA HIS A 342 -4.27 -8.13 4.48
C HIS A 342 -5.35 -8.29 5.55
N GLN A 343 -5.18 -9.25 6.46
CA GLN A 343 -6.16 -9.51 7.52
C GLN A 343 -6.30 -8.31 8.46
N PHE A 344 -5.18 -7.68 8.85
CA PHE A 344 -5.20 -6.47 9.68
C PHE A 344 -5.89 -5.30 8.98
N MET A 345 -5.61 -5.08 7.70
CA MET A 345 -6.22 -3.97 6.96
C MET A 345 -7.74 -4.12 6.84
N VAL A 346 -8.23 -5.33 6.56
CA VAL A 346 -9.67 -5.59 6.47
C VAL A 346 -10.34 -5.41 7.83
N ASP A 347 -9.76 -5.97 8.90
CA ASP A 347 -10.31 -5.82 10.26
C ASP A 347 -10.31 -4.35 10.69
N ASP A 348 -9.20 -3.63 10.54
CA ASP A 348 -9.08 -2.21 10.93
C ASP A 348 -10.14 -1.35 10.22
N PHE A 349 -10.34 -1.54 8.91
CA PHE A 349 -11.37 -0.83 8.17
C PHE A 349 -12.78 -1.15 8.65
N VAL A 350 -13.12 -2.46 8.75
CA VAL A 350 -14.48 -2.85 9.11
C VAL A 350 -14.81 -2.38 10.52
N MET A 351 -13.88 -2.55 11.47
CA MET A 351 -14.05 -2.15 12.85
C MET A 351 -14.20 -0.63 13.02
N ASP A 352 -13.56 0.18 12.17
CA ASP A 352 -13.78 1.63 12.17
C ASP A 352 -15.13 1.99 11.56
N ALA A 353 -15.48 1.40 10.41
CA ALA A 353 -16.76 1.62 9.74
C ALA A 353 -17.97 1.21 10.60
N VAL A 354 -17.85 0.17 11.44
CA VAL A 354 -18.90 -0.20 12.42
C VAL A 354 -18.79 0.53 13.76
N GLY A 355 -17.85 1.47 13.89
CA GLY A 355 -17.69 2.32 15.07
C GLY A 355 -17.14 1.62 16.32
N GLN A 356 -16.44 0.49 16.16
CA GLN A 356 -15.85 -0.27 17.26
C GLN A 356 -14.42 0.17 17.59
N ARG A 357 -13.60 0.46 16.58
CA ARG A 357 -12.19 0.82 16.76
C ARG A 357 -11.73 1.70 15.59
N LYS A 358 -11.11 2.85 15.89
CA LYS A 358 -10.58 3.74 14.84
C LYS A 358 -9.44 3.06 14.09
N ALA A 359 -9.46 3.16 12.76
CA ALA A 359 -8.40 2.60 11.94
C ALA A 359 -7.14 3.49 12.01
N PRO A 360 -5.94 2.90 12.02
CA PRO A 360 -4.69 3.65 12.07
C PRO A 360 -4.33 4.32 10.74
N MET A 361 -4.91 3.86 9.62
CA MET A 361 -4.63 4.38 8.27
C MET A 361 -5.78 5.24 7.74
N ASN A 362 -6.15 6.28 8.49
CA ASN A 362 -7.22 7.21 8.11
C ASN A 362 -6.78 8.16 6.97
N VAL A 363 -7.66 9.09 6.56
CA VAL A 363 -7.39 10.03 5.45
C VAL A 363 -6.17 10.94 5.68
N TYR A 364 -5.88 11.33 6.91
CA TYR A 364 -4.75 12.20 7.24
C TYR A 364 -3.43 11.43 7.15
N ASP A 365 -3.40 10.19 7.66
CA ASP A 365 -2.26 9.29 7.51
C ASP A 365 -2.02 8.92 6.03
N ALA A 366 -3.09 8.69 5.27
CA ALA A 366 -3.01 8.47 3.84
C ALA A 366 -2.39 9.67 3.10
N ALA A 367 -2.80 10.90 3.45
CA ALA A 367 -2.26 12.13 2.88
C ALA A 367 -0.79 12.33 3.25
N ARG A 368 -0.44 12.04 4.51
CA ARG A 368 0.92 12.08 5.04
C ARG A 368 1.89 11.19 4.27
N PHE A 369 1.42 10.04 3.76
CA PHE A 369 2.28 9.11 3.02
C PHE A 369 2.21 9.29 1.50
N THR A 370 1.13 9.89 0.99
CA THR A 370 0.96 10.11 -0.46
C THR A 370 1.57 11.44 -0.93
N MET A 371 1.33 12.53 -0.21
CA MET A 371 1.79 13.87 -0.58
C MET A 371 3.31 13.97 -0.78
N PRO A 372 4.18 13.36 0.07
CA PRO A 372 5.62 13.41 -0.15
C PRO A 372 6.04 12.87 -1.52
N GLY A 373 5.41 11.79 -1.98
CA GLY A 373 5.66 11.19 -3.30
C GLY A 373 5.29 12.11 -4.47
N ILE A 374 4.16 12.80 -4.38
CA ILE A 374 3.71 13.75 -5.40
C ILE A 374 4.74 14.89 -5.53
N LEU A 375 5.14 15.50 -4.42
CA LEU A 375 6.13 16.58 -4.43
C LEU A 375 7.53 16.08 -4.80
N ALA A 376 7.88 14.83 -4.47
CA ALA A 376 9.12 14.22 -4.93
C ALA A 376 9.15 14.10 -6.46
N HIS A 377 8.05 13.64 -7.07
CA HIS A 377 7.94 13.57 -8.52
C HIS A 377 8.08 14.97 -9.16
N GLU A 378 7.37 15.97 -8.65
CA GLU A 378 7.48 17.36 -9.12
C GLU A 378 8.91 17.91 -8.97
N SER A 379 9.58 17.62 -7.86
CA SER A 379 10.99 17.98 -7.64
C SER A 379 11.90 17.37 -8.71
N ALA A 380 11.71 16.09 -9.05
CA ALA A 380 12.48 15.41 -10.09
C ALA A 380 12.26 16.02 -11.48
N GLN A 381 11.02 16.44 -11.80
CA GLN A 381 10.72 17.17 -13.04
C GLN A 381 11.37 18.57 -13.05
N ALA A 382 11.52 19.18 -11.88
CA ALA A 382 12.17 20.48 -11.69
C ALA A 382 13.69 20.37 -11.41
N ALA A 383 14.35 19.34 -11.96
CA ALA A 383 15.79 19.12 -11.84
C ALA A 383 16.32 19.10 -10.39
N GLY A 384 15.56 18.48 -9.48
CA GLY A 384 15.92 18.36 -8.07
C GLY A 384 15.74 19.65 -7.26
N LYS A 385 14.87 20.56 -7.72
CA LYS A 385 14.49 21.73 -6.92
C LYS A 385 13.89 21.26 -5.60
N LYS A 386 14.38 21.83 -4.48
CA LYS A 386 13.79 21.58 -3.16
C LYS A 386 12.37 22.16 -3.10
N LEU A 387 11.38 21.34 -2.75
CA LEU A 387 9.98 21.71 -2.60
C LEU A 387 9.52 21.55 -1.15
N ALA A 388 8.61 22.40 -0.70
CA ALA A 388 7.94 22.25 0.59
C ALA A 388 6.79 21.24 0.47
N ILE A 389 6.53 20.49 1.54
CA ILE A 389 5.43 19.53 1.61
C ILE A 389 4.32 20.12 2.50
N PRO A 390 3.09 20.29 1.99
CA PRO A 390 1.98 20.78 2.79
C PRO A 390 1.56 19.76 3.86
N GLN A 391 0.95 20.26 4.92
CA GLN A 391 0.48 19.46 6.05
C GLN A 391 -1.05 19.46 6.09
N PHE A 392 -1.64 18.35 6.57
CA PHE A 392 -3.09 18.09 6.59
C PHE A 392 -3.60 17.83 8.00
#